data_AF-A0A224XQQ8-F1
#
_entry.id   AF-A0A224XQQ8-F1
#
_cell.length_a   1.000
_cell.length_b   1.000
_cell.length_c   1.000
_cell.angle_alpha   90.00
_cell.angle_beta   90.00
_cell.angle_gamma   90.00
#
_symmetry.space_group_name_H-M   'P 1'
#
loop_
_entity.id
_entity.type
_entity.pdbx_description
1 polymer ?
#
loop_
_entity_poly.entity_id
_entity_poly.type
_entity_poly.pdbx_seq_one_letter_code
_entity_poly.pdbx_strand_id
1 'polypeptide(L)'
;MFLIAMFLFIPLLFGPTMLHNSHFPYVELVKMIAALLSICCMLLLGFADDVLDLRWKYKLVLPTVASLPLLVVYYVTFNVTTVIVPKPFRFWLGYSADLGFFYYIYMGMLAVFCTNAINILAGVNGLEAGQSFVIAGSMAVFNLCELSGNLWRAHQFSLCFIIPFMATTLALLKYNWFPSK
;
A
#
# COMPACT_ATOMS: atom_id res chain seq x y z
N MET A 1 -12.34 -2.98 10.28
CA MET A 1 -12.45 -1.51 10.47
C MET A 1 -11.86 -0.71 9.32
N PHE A 2 -10.59 -0.93 8.93
CA PHE A 2 -9.96 -0.21 7.82
C PHE A 2 -10.77 -0.24 6.52
N LEU A 3 -11.15 -1.44 6.05
CA LEU A 3 -11.95 -1.59 4.82
C LEU A 3 -13.29 -0.86 4.92
N ILE A 4 -13.97 -0.93 6.08
CA ILE A 4 -15.24 -0.23 6.32
C ILE A 4 -15.05 1.27 6.20
N ALA A 5 -14.03 1.82 6.87
CA ALA A 5 -13.71 3.25 6.78
C ALA A 5 -13.43 3.66 5.33
N MET A 6 -12.66 2.86 4.59
CA MET A 6 -12.38 3.12 3.17
C MET A 6 -13.65 3.08 2.32
N PHE A 7 -14.52 2.08 2.48
CA PHE A 7 -15.80 2.01 1.77
C PHE A 7 -16.70 3.22 2.07
N LEU A 8 -16.69 3.74 3.29
CA LEU A 8 -17.41 4.96 3.66
C LEU A 8 -16.75 6.24 3.09
N PHE A 9 -15.43 6.23 2.87
CA PHE A 9 -14.72 7.35 2.23
C PHE A 9 -14.95 7.44 0.72
N ILE A 10 -15.24 6.34 0.02
CA ILE A 10 -15.44 6.35 -1.44
C ILE A 10 -16.56 7.33 -1.86
N PRO A 11 -17.79 7.25 -1.30
CA PRO A 11 -18.84 8.20 -1.65
C PRO A 11 -18.51 9.64 -1.25
N LEU A 12 -17.74 9.85 -0.18
CA LEU A 12 -17.32 11.18 0.23
C LEU A 12 -16.34 11.81 -0.78
N LEU A 13 -15.40 11.02 -1.30
CA LEU A 13 -14.37 11.49 -2.22
C LEU A 13 -14.92 11.76 -3.63
N PHE A 14 -15.82 10.91 -4.10
CA PHE A 14 -16.36 10.96 -5.47
C PHE A 14 -17.77 11.57 -5.56
N GLY A 15 -18.49 11.70 -4.44
CA GLY A 15 -19.85 12.22 -4.37
C GLY A 15 -20.01 13.64 -4.95
N PRO A 16 -19.15 14.62 -4.61
CA PRO A 16 -19.25 15.95 -5.19
C PRO A 16 -19.15 15.94 -6.73
N THR A 17 -18.27 15.13 -7.30
CA THR A 17 -18.14 14.97 -8.75
C THR A 17 -19.33 14.26 -9.39
N MET A 18 -20.03 13.37 -8.67
CA MET A 18 -21.27 12.76 -9.16
C MET A 18 -22.44 13.75 -9.19
N LEU A 19 -22.52 14.64 -8.19
CA LEU A 19 -23.61 15.61 -8.06
C LEU A 19 -23.47 16.80 -9.02
N HIS A 20 -22.24 17.19 -9.36
CA HIS A 20 -21.97 18.42 -10.12
C HIS A 20 -21.95 18.24 -11.66
N ASN A 21 -22.44 17.12 -12.21
CA ASN A 21 -22.43 16.79 -13.65
C ASN A 21 -21.08 17.00 -14.36
N SER A 22 -19.98 16.95 -13.61
CA SER A 22 -18.62 16.90 -14.15
C SER A 22 -18.30 15.51 -14.68
N HIS A 23 -17.40 15.41 -15.67
CA HIS A 23 -16.89 14.11 -16.13
C HIS A 23 -16.37 13.30 -14.93
N PHE A 24 -16.98 12.13 -14.70
CA PHE A 24 -16.68 11.30 -13.54
C PHE A 24 -15.25 10.73 -13.64
N PRO A 25 -14.44 10.82 -12.56
CA PRO A 25 -13.04 10.35 -12.57
C PRO A 25 -12.95 8.82 -12.41
N TYR A 26 -13.27 8.07 -13.48
CA TYR A 26 -13.26 6.61 -13.48
C TYR A 26 -11.89 6.01 -13.18
N VAL A 27 -10.82 6.64 -13.67
CA VAL A 27 -9.45 6.14 -13.52
C VAL A 27 -9.03 6.13 -12.05
N GLU A 28 -9.36 7.19 -11.32
CA GLU A 28 -9.09 7.33 -9.89
C GLU A 28 -9.91 6.33 -9.06
N LEU A 29 -11.18 6.12 -9.43
CA LEU A 29 -12.02 5.11 -8.78
C LEU A 29 -11.45 3.70 -8.98
N VAL A 30 -11.06 3.34 -10.21
CA VAL A 30 -10.45 2.04 -10.52
C VAL A 30 -9.17 1.82 -9.74
N LYS A 31 -8.29 2.84 -9.64
CA LYS A 31 -7.08 2.78 -8.79
C LYS A 31 -7.43 2.47 -7.34
N MET A 32 -8.44 3.14 -6.79
CA MET A 32 -8.83 2.96 -5.40
C MET A 32 -9.45 1.58 -5.15
N ILE A 33 -10.35 1.12 -6.02
CA ILE A 33 -10.99 -0.21 -5.90
C ILE A 33 -9.95 -1.32 -6.02
N ALA A 34 -9.01 -1.22 -6.96
CA ALA A 34 -7.98 -2.24 -7.12
C ALA A 34 -7.00 -2.28 -5.95
N ALA A 35 -6.62 -1.13 -5.39
CA ALA A 35 -5.82 -1.06 -4.17
C ALA A 35 -6.58 -1.68 -2.98
N LEU A 36 -7.87 -1.39 -2.82
CA LEU A 36 -8.70 -1.99 -1.78
C LEU A 36 -8.88 -3.49 -1.97
N LEU A 37 -9.04 -3.97 -3.21
CA LEU A 37 -9.12 -5.39 -3.52
C LEU A 37 -7.81 -6.10 -3.14
N SER A 38 -6.67 -5.53 -3.51
CA SER A 38 -5.35 -6.07 -3.14
C SER A 38 -5.16 -6.11 -1.62
N ILE A 39 -5.51 -5.04 -0.90
CA ILE A 39 -5.45 -5.00 0.57
C ILE A 39 -6.43 -6.01 1.18
N CYS A 40 -7.65 -6.13 0.67
CA CYS A 40 -8.65 -7.09 1.14
C CYS A 40 -8.17 -8.52 0.98
N CYS A 41 -7.62 -8.88 -0.20
CA CYS A 41 -7.00 -10.17 -0.44
C CYS A 41 -5.84 -10.42 0.54
N MET A 42 -4.98 -9.42 0.76
CA MET A 42 -3.87 -9.55 1.69
C MET A 42 -4.32 -9.76 3.14
N LEU A 43 -5.35 -9.05 3.59
CA LEU A 43 -5.93 -9.22 4.93
C LEU A 43 -6.58 -10.60 5.10
N LEU A 44 -7.33 -11.07 4.10
CA LEU A 44 -7.97 -12.39 4.13
C LEU A 44 -6.93 -13.51 4.14
N LEU A 45 -5.89 -13.40 3.30
CA LEU A 45 -4.83 -14.39 3.23
C LEU A 45 -3.91 -14.35 4.46
N GLY A 46 -3.68 -13.18 5.05
CA GLY A 46 -2.99 -13.05 6.35
C GLY A 46 -3.76 -13.76 7.45
N PHE A 47 -5.07 -13.51 7.54
CA PHE A 47 -5.93 -14.23 8.48
C PHE A 47 -5.94 -15.75 8.23
N ALA A 48 -5.99 -16.18 6.97
CA ALA A 48 -5.92 -17.60 6.63
C ALA A 48 -4.55 -18.22 6.99
N ASP A 49 -3.44 -17.49 6.83
CA ASP A 49 -2.11 -17.91 7.30
C ASP A 49 -2.11 -18.13 8.81
N ASP A 50 -2.67 -17.18 9.58
CA ASP A 50 -2.74 -17.23 11.04
C ASP A 50 -3.63 -18.36 11.56
N VAL A 51 -4.71 -18.72 10.86
CA VAL A 51 -5.63 -19.79 11.27
C VAL A 51 -5.14 -21.17 10.85
N LEU A 52 -4.46 -21.28 9.70
CA LEU A 52 -4.09 -22.56 9.11
C LEU A 52 -2.61 -22.93 9.30
N ASP A 53 -1.81 -22.06 9.93
CA ASP A 53 -0.36 -22.21 10.13
C ASP A 53 0.35 -22.69 8.85
N LEU A 54 0.22 -21.91 7.77
CA LEU A 54 0.71 -22.34 6.47
C LEU A 54 2.25 -22.43 6.44
N ARG A 55 2.75 -23.37 5.62
CA ARG A 55 4.19 -23.54 5.39
C ARG A 55 4.81 -22.28 4.78
N TRP A 56 6.08 -22.02 5.09
CA TRP A 56 6.85 -20.84 4.63
C TRP A 56 6.74 -20.52 3.13
N LYS A 57 6.63 -21.54 2.26
CA LYS A 57 6.45 -21.35 0.81
C LYS A 57 5.19 -20.56 0.46
N TYR A 58 4.11 -20.74 1.23
CA TYR A 58 2.85 -20.01 1.02
C TYR A 58 2.96 -18.56 1.52
N LYS A 59 3.80 -18.29 2.52
CA LYS A 59 4.10 -16.92 2.99
C LYS A 59 4.81 -16.05 1.93
N LEU A 60 5.38 -16.69 0.89
CA LEU A 60 5.93 -16.00 -0.29
C LEU A 60 4.92 -15.92 -1.44
N VAL A 61 4.16 -16.99 -1.69
CA VAL A 61 3.22 -17.06 -2.83
C VAL A 61 1.98 -16.21 -2.58
N LEU A 62 1.40 -16.23 -1.38
CA LEU A 62 0.14 -15.57 -1.08
C LEU A 62 0.21 -14.04 -1.25
N PRO A 63 1.24 -13.32 -0.74
CA PRO A 63 1.34 -11.89 -0.99
C PRO A 63 1.55 -11.56 -2.48
N THR A 64 2.24 -12.44 -3.21
CA THR A 64 2.43 -12.28 -4.67
C THR A 64 1.07 -12.31 -5.37
N VAL A 65 0.22 -13.29 -5.08
CA VAL A 65 -1.13 -13.39 -5.65
C VAL A 65 -2.01 -12.22 -5.22
N ALA A 66 -1.96 -11.81 -3.95
CA ALA A 66 -2.73 -10.68 -3.44
C ALA A 66 -2.34 -9.34 -4.10
N SER A 67 -1.11 -9.21 -4.59
CA SER A 67 -0.62 -7.99 -5.27
C SER A 67 -1.07 -7.88 -6.74
N LEU A 68 -1.58 -8.95 -7.36
CA LEU A 68 -1.94 -8.95 -8.79
C LEU A 68 -2.92 -7.84 -9.20
N PRO A 69 -3.99 -7.51 -8.46
CA PRO A 69 -4.89 -6.41 -8.82
C PRO A 69 -4.16 -5.07 -8.95
N LEU A 70 -3.18 -4.82 -8.07
CA LEU A 70 -2.36 -3.62 -8.10
C LEU A 70 -1.47 -3.59 -9.35
N LEU A 71 -0.82 -4.72 -9.68
CA LEU A 71 0.03 -4.85 -10.86
C LEU A 71 -0.75 -4.64 -12.17
N VAL A 72 -1.96 -5.21 -12.27
CA VAL A 72 -2.83 -5.07 -13.45
C VAL A 72 -3.25 -3.61 -13.64
N VAL A 73 -3.66 -2.92 -12.57
CA VAL A 73 -4.03 -1.50 -12.67
C VAL A 73 -2.83 -0.62 -12.99
N TYR A 74 -1.66 -0.95 -12.45
CA TYR A 74 -0.43 -0.25 -12.82
C TYR A 74 -0.12 -0.39 -14.32
N TYR A 75 -0.22 -1.61 -14.85
CA TYR A 75 -0.01 -1.89 -16.27
C TYR A 75 -0.98 -1.14 -17.18
N VAL A 76 -2.27 -1.11 -16.84
CA VAL A 76 -3.29 -0.45 -17.68
C VAL A 76 -3.24 1.07 -17.57
N THR A 77 -2.82 1.62 -16.43
CA THR A 77 -2.96 3.06 -16.16
C THR A 77 -1.69 3.87 -16.35
N PHE A 78 -0.54 3.35 -15.92
CA PHE A 78 0.72 4.09 -15.92
C PHE A 78 1.72 3.49 -16.90
N ASN A 79 1.97 2.18 -16.79
CA ASN A 79 2.93 1.44 -17.60
C ASN A 79 4.33 2.09 -17.72
N VAL A 80 4.81 2.75 -16.65
CA VAL A 80 6.13 3.40 -16.62
C VAL A 80 7.15 2.48 -15.95
N THR A 81 7.98 1.79 -16.74
CA THR A 81 8.96 0.80 -16.22
C THR A 81 10.37 1.36 -16.08
N THR A 82 10.56 2.65 -16.37
CA THR A 82 11.85 3.34 -16.25
C THR A 82 12.11 3.82 -14.83
N VAL A 83 13.27 3.46 -14.27
CA VAL A 83 13.68 3.83 -12.91
C VAL A 83 14.93 4.73 -12.97
N ILE A 84 14.97 5.73 -12.10
CA ILE A 84 16.17 6.58 -11.92
C ILE A 84 17.21 5.79 -11.12
N VAL A 85 18.40 5.62 -11.70
CA VAL A 85 19.47 4.83 -11.10
C VAL A 85 20.09 5.59 -9.91
N PRO A 86 20.29 4.93 -8.74
CA PRO A 86 20.97 5.54 -7.60
C PRO A 86 22.41 5.93 -7.94
N LYS A 87 22.90 7.04 -7.35
CA LYS A 87 24.21 7.65 -7.70
C LYS A 87 25.38 6.66 -7.82
N PRO A 88 25.59 5.71 -6.89
CA PRO A 88 26.71 4.76 -6.99
C PRO A 88 26.69 3.88 -8.24
N PHE A 89 25.49 3.55 -8.76
CA PHE A 89 25.31 2.64 -9.89
C PHE A 89 25.23 3.35 -11.24
N ARG A 90 25.14 4.70 -11.25
CA ARG A 90 25.00 5.48 -12.49
C ARG A 90 26.16 5.33 -13.46
N PHE A 91 27.36 5.03 -12.96
CA PHE A 91 28.53 4.78 -13.80
C PHE A 91 28.34 3.56 -14.73
N TRP A 92 27.63 2.53 -14.26
CA TRP A 92 27.46 1.27 -14.99
C TRP A 92 26.15 1.23 -15.79
N LEU A 93 25.08 1.83 -15.25
CA LEU A 93 23.71 1.69 -15.77
C LEU A 93 23.15 2.98 -16.40
N GLY A 94 23.90 4.09 -16.37
CA GLY A 94 23.44 5.40 -16.83
C GLY A 94 22.53 6.12 -15.83
N TYR A 95 21.88 7.20 -16.28
CA TYR A 95 21.01 8.01 -15.42
C TYR A 95 19.66 7.32 -15.11
N SER A 96 19.09 6.66 -16.11
CA SER A 96 17.81 5.96 -16.04
C SER A 96 17.93 4.61 -16.73
N ALA A 97 17.28 3.59 -16.17
CA ALA A 97 17.24 2.25 -16.75
C ALA A 97 15.79 1.84 -16.95
N ASP A 98 15.46 1.34 -18.15
CA ASP A 98 14.18 0.69 -18.42
C ASP A 98 14.27 -0.79 -18.04
N LEU A 99 13.49 -1.18 -17.03
CA LEU A 99 13.48 -2.55 -16.52
C LEU A 99 12.45 -3.43 -17.24
N GLY A 100 11.51 -2.83 -17.97
CA GLY A 100 10.41 -3.55 -18.63
C GLY A 100 9.70 -4.51 -17.67
N PHE A 101 9.63 -5.79 -18.07
CA PHE A 101 9.00 -6.86 -17.28
C PHE A 101 9.59 -7.01 -15.86
N PHE A 102 10.89 -6.77 -15.67
CA PHE A 102 11.53 -6.88 -14.35
C PHE A 102 10.99 -5.86 -13.34
N TYR A 103 10.43 -4.74 -13.80
CA TYR A 103 9.76 -3.77 -12.93
C TYR A 103 8.51 -4.37 -12.26
N TYR A 104 7.76 -5.20 -12.98
CA TYR A 104 6.57 -5.87 -12.45
C TYR A 104 6.94 -6.97 -11.45
N ILE A 105 8.02 -7.72 -11.70
CA ILE A 105 8.59 -8.66 -10.73
C ILE A 105 8.98 -7.90 -9.46
N TYR A 106 9.68 -6.76 -9.60
CA TYR A 106 10.07 -5.92 -8.47
C TYR A 106 8.86 -5.46 -7.65
N MET A 107 7.79 -4.96 -8.28
CA MET A 107 6.58 -4.53 -7.57
C MET A 107 5.92 -5.67 -6.78
N GLY A 108 5.83 -6.87 -7.37
CA GLY A 108 5.29 -8.04 -6.68
C GLY A 108 6.17 -8.45 -5.49
N MET A 109 7.49 -8.49 -5.70
CA MET A 109 8.46 -8.79 -4.64
C MET A 109 8.47 -7.74 -3.52
N LEU A 110 8.18 -6.48 -3.83
CA LEU A 110 8.06 -5.42 -2.82
C LEU A 110 6.88 -5.69 -1.88
N ALA A 111 5.74 -6.15 -2.40
CA ALA A 111 4.61 -6.55 -1.57
C ALA A 111 4.97 -7.72 -0.64
N VAL A 112 5.64 -8.75 -1.17
CA VAL A 112 6.13 -9.91 -0.40
C VAL A 112 7.12 -9.46 0.68
N PHE A 113 8.06 -8.59 0.33
CA PHE A 113 9.07 -8.08 1.26
C PHE A 113 8.42 -7.31 2.40
N CYS A 114 7.55 -6.33 2.11
CA CYS A 114 6.93 -5.49 3.13
C CYS A 114 6.15 -6.32 4.17
N THR A 115 5.42 -7.34 3.74
CA THR A 115 4.59 -8.15 4.64
C THR A 115 5.44 -9.09 5.49
N ASN A 116 6.48 -9.69 4.90
CA ASN A 116 7.38 -10.58 5.64
C ASN A 116 8.37 -9.82 6.55
N ALA A 117 8.79 -8.61 6.16
CA ALA A 117 9.73 -7.81 6.94
C ALA A 117 9.14 -7.41 8.31
N ILE A 118 7.88 -6.96 8.33
CA ILE A 118 7.18 -6.65 9.59
C ILE A 118 6.99 -7.92 10.42
N ASN A 119 6.58 -9.03 9.78
CA ASN A 119 6.32 -10.30 10.49
C ASN A 119 7.58 -10.93 11.10
N ILE A 120 8.77 -10.73 10.53
CA ILE A 120 10.02 -11.21 11.12
C ILE A 120 10.49 -10.28 12.24
N LEU A 121 10.21 -8.98 12.14
CA LEU A 121 10.48 -7.99 13.19
C LEU A 121 9.29 -7.88 14.17
N ALA A 122 8.92 -9.02 14.76
CA ALA A 122 7.74 -9.21 15.60
C ALA A 122 8.10 -9.86 16.94
N GLY A 123 7.10 -10.08 17.81
CA GLY A 123 7.25 -10.88 19.03
C GLY A 123 7.44 -10.11 20.34
N VAL A 124 7.29 -8.78 20.33
CA VAL A 124 7.22 -7.94 21.54
C VAL A 124 5.96 -7.07 21.49
N ASN A 125 5.27 -6.95 22.63
CA ASN A 125 4.02 -6.18 22.76
C ASN A 125 4.15 -4.78 22.15
N GLY A 126 3.29 -4.46 21.18
CA GLY A 126 3.25 -3.16 20.52
C GLY A 126 4.26 -2.96 19.40
N LEU A 127 5.17 -3.91 19.12
CA LEU A 127 6.25 -3.71 18.13
C LEU A 127 5.74 -3.68 16.69
N GLU A 128 4.88 -4.62 16.30
CA GLU A 128 4.31 -4.71 14.95
C GLU A 128 3.41 -3.51 14.62
N ALA A 129 2.47 -3.19 15.51
CA ALA A 129 1.58 -2.05 15.36
C ALA A 129 2.35 -0.72 15.49
N GLY A 130 3.35 -0.65 16.38
CA GLY A 130 4.18 0.53 16.61
C GLY A 130 5.06 0.89 15.41
N GLN A 131 5.82 -0.07 14.87
CA GLN A 131 6.64 0.18 13.68
C GLN A 131 5.78 0.57 12.48
N SER A 132 4.63 -0.09 12.29
CA SER A 132 3.69 0.21 11.21
C SER A 132 3.11 1.61 11.34
N PHE A 133 2.80 2.05 12.57
CA PHE A 133 2.33 3.40 12.85
C PHE A 133 3.40 4.46 12.57
N VAL A 134 4.66 4.23 12.94
CA VAL A 134 5.78 5.15 12.66
C VAL A 134 6.05 5.27 11.16
N ILE A 135 6.03 4.16 10.42
CA ILE A 135 6.18 4.16 8.96
C ILE A 135 5.04 4.96 8.31
N ALA A 136 3.79 4.67 8.70
CA ALA A 136 2.63 5.37 8.16
C ALA A 136 2.63 6.86 8.52
N GLY A 137 3.03 7.23 9.73
CA GLY A 137 3.21 8.62 10.14
C GLY A 137 4.27 9.34 9.31
N SER A 138 5.39 8.67 9.02
CA SER A 138 6.45 9.21 8.15
C SER A 138 5.95 9.44 6.72
N MET A 139 5.19 8.48 6.17
CA MET A 139 4.55 8.62 4.85
C MET A 139 3.50 9.74 4.84
N ALA A 140 2.72 9.90 5.91
CA ALA A 140 1.73 10.96 6.03
C ALA A 140 2.40 12.34 6.00
N VAL A 141 3.45 12.53 6.79
CA VAL A 141 4.22 13.79 6.81
C VAL A 141 4.83 14.07 5.44
N PHE A 142 5.48 13.08 4.83
CA PHE A 142 6.07 13.23 3.49
C PHE A 142 5.01 13.63 2.45
N ASN A 143 3.86 12.94 2.44
CA ASN A 143 2.78 13.27 1.51
C ASN A 143 2.23 14.68 1.74
N LEU A 144 2.07 15.11 3.00
CA LEU A 144 1.60 16.46 3.31
C LEU A 144 2.57 17.55 2.81
N CYS A 145 3.88 17.32 2.94
CA CYS A 145 4.89 18.23 2.40
C CYS A 145 4.83 18.34 0.87
N GLU A 146 4.59 17.21 0.18
CA GLU A 146 4.57 17.14 -1.28
C GLU A 146 3.20 17.47 -1.91
N LEU A 147 2.18 17.82 -1.11
CA LEU A 147 0.87 18.25 -1.64
C LEU A 147 0.95 19.54 -2.46
N SER A 148 1.97 20.37 -2.25
CA SER A 148 2.21 21.57 -3.08
C SER A 148 3.11 21.30 -4.28
N GLY A 149 3.60 20.06 -4.45
CA GLY A 149 4.50 19.66 -5.51
C GLY A 149 3.81 19.25 -6.82
N ASN A 150 4.62 18.87 -7.80
CA ASN A 150 4.15 18.46 -9.14
C ASN A 150 3.27 17.20 -9.12
N LEU A 151 3.48 16.32 -8.13
CA LEU A 151 2.82 15.01 -8.02
C LEU A 151 1.71 15.00 -6.95
N TRP A 152 1.13 16.16 -6.61
CA TRP A 152 0.14 16.30 -5.54
C TRP A 152 -1.01 15.28 -5.58
N ARG A 153 -1.50 14.89 -6.78
CA ARG A 153 -2.56 13.88 -6.93
C ARG A 153 -2.15 12.50 -6.40
N ALA A 154 -0.89 12.10 -6.58
CA ALA A 154 -0.38 10.84 -6.07
C ALA A 154 -0.26 10.88 -4.54
N HIS A 155 0.18 12.00 -3.97
CA HIS A 155 0.26 12.21 -2.52
C HIS A 155 -1.12 12.25 -1.87
N GLN A 156 -2.09 12.93 -2.50
CA GLN A 156 -3.49 12.92 -2.06
C GLN A 156 -4.06 11.49 -2.09
N PHE A 157 -3.85 10.75 -3.18
CA PHE A 157 -4.28 9.35 -3.28
C PHE A 157 -3.67 8.50 -2.14
N SER A 158 -2.37 8.64 -1.88
CA SER A 158 -1.71 7.93 -0.78
C SER A 158 -2.29 8.29 0.60
N LEU A 159 -2.53 9.58 0.86
CA LEU A 159 -3.14 10.03 2.13
C LEU A 159 -4.52 9.43 2.39
N CYS A 160 -5.31 9.18 1.34
CA CYS A 160 -6.61 8.52 1.47
C CYS A 160 -6.52 7.12 2.10
N PHE A 161 -5.41 6.40 1.90
CA PHE A 161 -5.16 5.09 2.52
C PHE A 161 -4.40 5.20 3.84
N ILE A 162 -3.42 6.10 3.93
CA ILE A 162 -2.56 6.24 5.10
C ILE A 162 -3.31 6.75 6.32
N ILE A 163 -4.21 7.74 6.17
CA ILE A 163 -4.95 8.30 7.31
C ILE A 163 -5.84 7.24 7.98
N PRO A 164 -6.68 6.48 7.25
CA PRO A 164 -7.48 5.42 7.87
C PRO A 164 -6.62 4.29 8.42
N PHE A 165 -5.52 3.94 7.74
CA PHE A 165 -4.57 2.94 8.24
C PHE A 165 -4.01 3.37 9.60
N MET A 166 -3.46 4.59 9.71
CA MET A 166 -2.96 5.14 10.97
C MET A 166 -4.01 5.13 12.08
N ALA A 167 -5.23 5.57 11.80
CA ALA A 167 -6.31 5.59 12.78
C ALA A 167 -6.63 4.20 13.31
N THR A 168 -6.73 3.20 12.42
CA THR A 168 -7.01 1.82 12.82
C THR A 168 -5.83 1.15 13.53
N THR A 169 -4.60 1.43 13.10
CA THR A 169 -3.37 0.92 13.73
C THR A 169 -3.17 1.54 15.11
N LEU A 170 -3.49 2.83 15.30
CA LEU A 170 -3.44 3.47 16.62
C LEU A 170 -4.47 2.87 17.58
N ALA A 171 -5.68 2.58 17.08
CA ALA A 171 -6.69 1.88 17.86
C ALA A 171 -6.22 0.47 18.26
N LEU A 172 -5.58 -0.28 17.36
CA LEU A 172 -4.98 -1.58 17.67
C LEU A 172 -3.85 -1.45 18.69
N LEU A 173 -2.94 -0.48 18.48
CA LEU A 173 -1.80 -0.23 19.36
C LEU A 173 -2.24 0.05 20.78
N LYS A 174 -3.36 0.75 21.00
CA LYS A 174 -3.93 0.98 22.34
C LYS A 174 -4.17 -0.31 23.13
N TYR A 175 -4.58 -1.40 22.46
CA TYR A 175 -4.83 -2.71 23.10
C TYR A 175 -3.60 -3.62 23.04
N ASN A 176 -2.75 -3.47 22.03
CA ASN A 176 -1.54 -4.26 21.85
C ASN A 176 -0.33 -3.72 22.64
N TRP A 177 -0.40 -2.49 23.15
CA TRP A 177 0.66 -1.88 23.97
C TRP A 177 0.90 -2.64 25.27
N PHE A 178 2.14 -2.65 25.74
CA PHE A 178 2.50 -3.38 26.96
C PHE A 178 1.76 -2.84 28.21
N PRO A 179 1.15 -3.71 29.04
CA PRO A 179 0.90 -5.14 28.82
C PRO A 179 -0.27 -5.35 27.84
N SER A 180 -0.05 -6.20 26.82
CA SER A 180 -1.04 -6.47 25.77
C SER A 180 -2.29 -7.11 26.36
N LYS A 181 -3.46 -6.72 25.84
CA LYS A 181 -4.78 -7.16 26.30
C LYS A 181 -5.50 -8.02 25.28
#